data_AF-A0A2T9YZH1-F1
#
_entry.id   AF-A0A2T9YZH1-F1
#
_cell.length_a   1.000
_cell.length_b   1.000
_cell.length_c   1.000
_cell.angle_alpha   90.00
_cell.angle_beta   90.00
_cell.angle_gamma   90.00
#
_symmetry.space_group_name_H-M   'P 1'
#
loop_
_entity.id
_entity.type
_entity.pdbx_description
1 polymer ?
#
loop_
_entity_poly.entity_id
_entity_poly.type
_entity_poly.pdbx_seq_one_letter_code
_entity_poly.pdbx_strand_id
1 'polypeptide(L)'
;MDIQLGIAGKDFVVLLADKQIINSIMTIKHNQDKIYELSKHVAMSVSGEAGDVDTYAEYIVGNAKLYAFRNDHELPIDSCAKFTRRQLAEALRSRSPYQVNILMGGYNPQLEKASLYRIDYLAAISNVPFAAHGYGAFFCYSLFDRLYKEDLTENDAVQILAACISELDKRFVARHSSYTLKVINKAGLRIIDNEEFLKHVKQF
;
A
#
# COMPACT_ATOMS: atom_id res chain seq x y z
N MET A 1 6.40 13.35 4.78
CA MET A 1 6.43 12.43 3.63
C MET A 1 6.17 11.04 4.13
N ASP A 2 5.34 10.31 3.41
CA ASP A 2 4.78 9.04 3.86
C ASP A 2 5.70 7.88 3.54
N ILE A 3 5.56 6.80 4.31
CA ILE A 3 6.18 5.51 4.06
C ILE A 3 5.09 4.58 3.57
N GLN A 4 5.28 4.00 2.39
CA GLN A 4 4.42 2.94 1.87
C GLN A 4 5.26 1.78 1.41
N LEU A 5 4.98 0.59 1.93
CA LEU A 5 5.66 -0.64 1.59
C LEU A 5 4.62 -1.70 1.23
N GLY A 6 4.95 -2.58 0.29
CA GLY A 6 4.10 -3.69 -0.11
C GLY A 6 4.92 -4.90 -0.51
N ILE A 7 4.46 -6.09 -0.11
CA ILE A 7 5.05 -7.38 -0.46
C ILE A 7 3.92 -8.34 -0.89
N ALA A 8 4.08 -8.98 -2.04
CA ALA A 8 3.25 -10.06 -2.53
C ALA A 8 3.96 -11.40 -2.30
N GLY A 9 3.31 -12.28 -1.54
CA GLY A 9 3.63 -13.69 -1.47
C GLY A 9 2.84 -14.49 -2.51
N LYS A 10 2.82 -15.81 -2.35
CA LYS A 10 2.13 -16.72 -3.27
C LYS A 10 0.60 -16.54 -3.27
N ASP A 11 0.02 -16.46 -2.07
CA ASP A 11 -1.43 -16.45 -1.83
C ASP A 11 -1.89 -15.28 -0.95
N PHE A 12 -0.98 -14.33 -0.67
CA PHE A 12 -1.29 -13.14 0.13
C PHE A 12 -0.53 -11.90 -0.37
N VAL A 13 -1.01 -10.73 0.04
CA VAL A 13 -0.32 -9.44 -0.09
C VAL A 13 -0.32 -8.75 1.26
N VAL A 14 0.81 -8.17 1.65
CA VAL A 14 0.92 -7.31 2.83
C VAL A 14 1.17 -5.88 2.37
N LEU A 15 0.34 -4.95 2.82
CA LEU A 15 0.52 -3.51 2.64
C LEU A 15 0.82 -2.88 3.99
N LEU A 16 1.81 -1.99 4.02
CA LEU A 16 2.19 -1.21 5.18
C LEU A 16 2.19 0.28 4.80
N ALA A 17 1.59 1.09 5.67
CA ALA A 17 1.67 2.54 5.58
C ALA A 17 1.93 3.15 6.97
N ASP A 18 2.61 4.29 7.03
CA ASP A 18 2.72 5.04 8.28
C ASP A 18 1.38 5.73 8.64
N LYS A 19 1.16 6.01 9.93
CA LYS A 19 -0.07 6.65 10.41
C LYS A 19 0.05 8.15 10.67
N GLN A 20 1.21 8.74 10.41
CA GLN A 20 1.48 10.12 10.79
C GLN A 20 1.07 11.10 9.69
N ILE A 21 0.43 12.20 10.08
CA ILE A 21 0.25 13.37 9.21
C ILE A 21 1.19 14.45 9.70
N ILE A 22 2.16 14.80 8.87
CA ILE A 22 3.21 15.77 9.18
C ILE A 22 2.96 17.00 8.32
N ASN A 23 2.93 18.17 8.94
CA ASN A 23 2.87 19.46 8.26
C ASN A 23 4.05 20.32 8.71
N SER A 24 4.92 20.69 7.78
CA SER A 24 6.20 21.32 8.09
C SER A 24 6.98 20.50 9.13
N ILE A 25 7.41 21.11 10.24
CA ILE A 25 8.18 20.48 11.32
C ILE A 25 7.31 19.81 12.40
N MET A 26 5.97 19.86 12.26
CA MET A 26 5.05 19.38 13.28
C MET A 26 4.31 18.12 12.82
N THR A 27 4.11 17.17 13.74
CA THR A 27 3.18 16.06 13.51
C THR A 27 1.81 16.45 14.04
N ILE A 28 0.80 16.49 13.16
CA ILE A 28 -0.57 16.88 13.49
C ILE A 28 -1.36 15.69 14.03
N LYS A 29 -1.18 14.52 13.41
CA LYS A 29 -1.97 13.30 13.69
C LYS A 29 -1.07 12.08 13.69
N HIS A 30 -1.35 11.10 14.54
CA HIS A 30 -0.57 9.86 14.68
C HIS A 30 -1.38 8.58 14.38
N ASN A 31 -2.63 8.73 13.95
CA ASN A 31 -3.61 7.65 13.76
C ASN A 31 -4.36 7.75 12.42
N GLN A 32 -3.76 8.33 11.38
CA GLN A 32 -4.36 8.32 10.04
C GLN A 32 -4.20 6.93 9.42
N ASP A 33 -5.29 6.34 8.92
CA ASP A 33 -5.18 5.19 8.03
C ASP A 33 -5.01 5.67 6.59
N LYS A 34 -3.92 5.26 5.93
CA LYS A 34 -3.61 5.60 4.54
C LYS A 34 -3.89 4.44 3.57
N ILE A 35 -4.43 3.33 4.09
CA ILE A 35 -4.77 2.15 3.29
C ILE A 35 -6.30 2.06 3.17
N TYR A 36 -6.80 2.38 1.98
CA TYR A 36 -8.22 2.40 1.64
C TYR A 36 -8.68 1.05 1.11
N GLU A 37 -9.83 0.60 1.60
CA GLU A 37 -10.40 -0.70 1.26
C GLU A 37 -11.41 -0.52 0.12
N LEU A 38 -11.12 -1.12 -1.04
CA LEU A 38 -11.98 -1.04 -2.22
C LEU A 38 -13.04 -2.15 -2.17
N SER A 39 -12.65 -3.34 -1.71
CA SER A 39 -13.48 -4.54 -1.64
C SER A 39 -12.95 -5.49 -0.56
N LYS A 40 -13.59 -6.65 -0.34
CA LYS A 40 -13.13 -7.64 0.66
C LYS A 40 -11.72 -8.14 0.37
N HIS A 41 -11.33 -8.21 -0.90
CA HIS A 41 -10.05 -8.77 -1.35
C HIS A 41 -9.12 -7.76 -2.05
N VAL A 42 -9.44 -6.47 -2.04
CA VAL A 42 -8.60 -5.42 -2.68
C VAL A 42 -8.50 -4.19 -1.78
N ALA A 43 -7.27 -3.73 -1.55
CA ALA A 43 -7.00 -2.46 -0.89
C ALA A 43 -5.88 -1.70 -1.60
N MET A 44 -5.84 -0.39 -1.37
CA MET A 44 -4.80 0.48 -1.90
C MET A 44 -4.26 1.40 -0.82
N SER A 45 -2.94 1.56 -0.80
CA SER A 45 -2.26 2.60 -0.05
C SER A 45 -2.02 3.78 -0.98
N VAL A 46 -2.43 4.99 -0.58
CA VAL A 46 -2.27 6.22 -1.37
C VAL A 46 -1.40 7.21 -0.58
N SER A 47 -0.38 7.77 -1.24
CA SER A 47 0.51 8.80 -0.67
C SER A 47 0.76 9.88 -1.71
N GLY A 48 1.13 11.08 -1.28
CA GLY A 48 1.34 12.20 -2.19
C GLY A 48 0.96 13.53 -1.57
N GLU A 49 0.47 14.44 -2.40
CA GLU A 49 -0.03 15.74 -1.95
C GLU A 49 -1.31 15.56 -1.13
N ALA A 50 -1.37 16.15 0.07
CA ALA A 50 -2.38 15.82 1.06
C ALA A 50 -3.83 16.01 0.56
N GLY A 51 -4.11 17.06 -0.21
CA GLY A 51 -5.44 17.30 -0.77
C GLY A 51 -5.83 16.33 -1.89
N ASP A 52 -4.85 15.87 -2.67
CA ASP A 52 -5.09 14.94 -3.78
C ASP A 52 -5.29 13.51 -3.27
N VAL A 53 -4.57 13.12 -2.22
CA VAL A 53 -4.62 11.77 -1.65
C VAL A 53 -6.04 11.37 -1.27
N ASP A 54 -6.71 12.14 -0.42
CA ASP A 54 -8.05 11.81 0.05
C ASP A 54 -9.08 11.88 -1.08
N THR A 55 -9.05 12.96 -1.87
CA THR A 55 -9.98 13.17 -3.00
C THR A 55 -9.90 12.02 -4.01
N TYR A 56 -8.69 11.65 -4.39
CA TYR A 56 -8.46 10.61 -5.37
C TYR A 56 -8.78 9.22 -4.81
N ALA A 57 -8.39 8.95 -3.56
CA ALA A 57 -8.66 7.69 -2.91
C ALA A 57 -10.18 7.42 -2.79
N GLU A 58 -10.93 8.39 -2.28
CA GLU A 58 -12.39 8.29 -2.14
C GLU A 58 -13.09 8.14 -3.48
N TYR A 59 -12.64 8.86 -4.51
CA TYR A 59 -13.16 8.72 -5.87
C TYR A 59 -13.03 7.28 -6.38
N ILE A 60 -11.85 6.67 -6.22
CA ILE A 60 -11.62 5.29 -6.67
C ILE A 60 -12.43 4.29 -5.84
N VAL A 61 -12.48 4.44 -4.51
CA VAL A 61 -13.27 3.58 -3.62
C VAL A 61 -14.76 3.64 -3.97
N GLY A 62 -15.31 4.84 -4.17
CA GLY A 62 -16.71 5.03 -4.51
C GLY A 62 -17.09 4.34 -5.83
N ASN A 63 -16.25 4.47 -6.85
CA ASN A 63 -16.48 3.82 -8.15
C ASN A 63 -16.31 2.29 -8.07
N ALA A 64 -15.35 1.79 -7.31
CA ALA A 64 -15.16 0.35 -7.12
C ALA A 64 -16.36 -0.28 -6.41
N LYS A 65 -16.86 0.36 -5.34
CA LYS A 65 -18.07 -0.08 -4.63
C LYS A 65 -19.32 0.01 -5.52
N LEU A 66 -19.48 1.10 -6.26
CA LEU A 66 -20.60 1.26 -7.20
C LEU A 66 -20.61 0.17 -8.27
N TYR A 67 -19.44 -0.21 -8.80
CA TYR A 67 -19.34 -1.32 -9.73
C TYR A 67 -19.82 -2.62 -9.08
N ALA A 68 -19.37 -2.91 -7.85
CA ALA A 68 -19.77 -4.13 -7.15
C ALA A 68 -21.28 -4.18 -6.91
N PHE A 69 -21.90 -3.06 -6.53
CA PHE A 69 -23.36 -2.95 -6.38
C PHE A 69 -24.14 -3.13 -7.69
N ARG A 70 -23.56 -2.77 -8.84
CA ARG A 70 -24.25 -2.86 -10.14
C ARG A 70 -24.12 -4.24 -10.80
N ASN A 71 -23.04 -4.96 -10.52
CA ASN A 71 -22.71 -6.20 -11.22
C ASN A 71 -22.79 -7.44 -10.31
N ASP A 72 -23.18 -7.28 -9.04
CA ASP A 72 -23.25 -8.34 -8.03
C ASP A 72 -21.94 -9.11 -7.80
N HIS A 73 -20.80 -8.55 -8.23
CA HIS A 73 -19.47 -9.10 -7.97
C HIS A 73 -18.42 -8.00 -7.83
N GLU A 74 -17.40 -8.26 -7.02
CA GLU A 74 -16.30 -7.33 -6.80
C GLU A 74 -15.42 -7.19 -8.05
N LEU A 75 -14.77 -6.04 -8.20
CA LEU A 75 -13.76 -5.84 -9.24
C LEU A 75 -12.49 -6.66 -8.89
N PRO A 76 -11.98 -7.48 -9.81
CA PRO A 76 -10.71 -8.15 -9.58
C PRO A 76 -9.56 -7.13 -9.55
N ILE A 77 -8.52 -7.44 -8.78
CA ILE A 77 -7.34 -6.58 -8.56
C ILE A 77 -6.76 -6.00 -9.86
N ASP A 78 -6.60 -6.81 -10.91
CA ASP A 78 -6.06 -6.37 -12.20
C ASP A 78 -6.92 -5.28 -12.86
N SER A 79 -8.24 -5.37 -12.71
CA SER A 79 -9.18 -4.41 -13.26
C SER A 79 -9.22 -3.14 -12.43
N CYS A 80 -9.20 -3.28 -11.09
CA CYS A 80 -9.03 -2.14 -10.17
C CYS A 80 -7.77 -1.34 -10.51
N ALA A 81 -6.62 -2.01 -10.64
CA ALA A 81 -5.35 -1.34 -10.89
C ALA A 81 -5.34 -0.61 -12.25
N LYS A 82 -5.88 -1.23 -13.30
CA LYS A 82 -6.02 -0.59 -14.62
C LYS A 82 -7.00 0.58 -14.62
N PHE A 83 -8.11 0.46 -13.89
CA PHE A 83 -9.09 1.54 -13.72
C PHE A 83 -8.47 2.73 -13.00
N THR A 84 -7.84 2.50 -11.85
CA THR A 84 -7.10 3.52 -11.10
C THR A 84 -6.03 4.17 -11.95
N ARG A 85 -5.19 3.39 -12.64
CA ARG A 85 -4.18 3.97 -13.55
C ARG A 85 -4.81 4.82 -14.66
N ARG A 86 -5.95 4.38 -15.24
CA ARG A 86 -6.65 5.14 -16.29
C ARG A 86 -7.12 6.50 -15.78
N GLN A 87 -7.75 6.54 -14.59
CA GLN A 87 -8.23 7.78 -13.99
C GLN A 87 -7.09 8.75 -13.67
N LEU A 88 -5.98 8.23 -13.14
CA LEU A 88 -4.79 9.04 -12.89
C LEU A 88 -4.19 9.60 -14.20
N ALA A 89 -4.11 8.78 -15.25
CA ALA A 89 -3.58 9.18 -16.55
C ALA A 89 -4.45 10.21 -17.28
N GLU A 90 -5.77 10.13 -17.11
CA GLU A 90 -6.73 11.11 -17.62
C GLU A 90 -6.57 12.45 -16.90
N ALA A 91 -6.51 12.43 -15.56
CA ALA A 91 -6.28 13.62 -14.75
C ALA A 91 -4.91 14.29 -15.01
N LEU A 92 -3.87 13.49 -15.27
CA LEU A 92 -2.53 14.00 -15.57
C LEU A 92 -2.51 14.96 -16.77
N ARG A 93 -3.45 14.79 -17.72
CA ARG A 93 -3.55 15.61 -18.95
C ARG A 93 -4.67 16.66 -18.89
N SER A 94 -5.44 16.73 -17.80
CA SER A 94 -6.62 17.59 -17.68
C SER A 94 -6.31 19.03 -17.23
N ARG A 95 -5.04 19.37 -17.02
CA ARG A 95 -4.55 20.59 -16.34
C ARG A 95 -4.85 20.65 -14.83
N SER A 96 -5.44 19.61 -14.25
CA SER A 96 -5.58 19.42 -12.80
C SER A 96 -5.06 18.02 -12.41
N PRO A 97 -3.74 17.81 -12.46
CA PRO A 97 -3.16 16.50 -12.19
C PRO A 97 -3.19 16.16 -10.71
N TYR A 98 -3.56 14.93 -10.37
CA TYR A 98 -3.38 14.40 -9.02
C TYR A 98 -1.92 13.99 -8.80
N GLN A 99 -1.28 14.49 -7.75
CA GLN A 99 0.08 14.12 -7.36
C GLN A 99 0.07 13.00 -6.32
N VAL A 100 -0.26 11.78 -6.76
CA VAL A 100 -0.39 10.61 -5.89
C VAL A 100 0.43 9.42 -6.39
N ASN A 101 1.02 8.69 -5.45
CA ASN A 101 1.64 7.39 -5.63
C ASN A 101 0.78 6.34 -4.93
N ILE A 102 0.63 5.18 -5.57
CA ILE A 102 -0.32 4.17 -5.14
C ILE A 102 0.38 2.80 -5.12
N LEU A 103 0.18 2.08 -4.02
CA LEU A 103 0.41 0.63 -3.97
C LEU A 103 -0.94 -0.04 -3.82
N MET A 104 -1.31 -0.87 -4.79
CA MET A 104 -2.57 -1.59 -4.78
C MET A 104 -2.32 -3.08 -4.65
N GLY A 105 -2.81 -3.67 -3.57
CA GLY A 105 -2.66 -5.08 -3.26
C GLY A 105 -4.02 -5.77 -3.27
N GLY A 106 -4.05 -7.00 -3.76
CA GLY A 106 -5.28 -7.79 -3.68
C GLY A 106 -5.07 -9.26 -3.95
N TYR A 107 -6.08 -10.03 -3.61
CA TYR A 107 -6.20 -11.45 -3.91
C TYR A 107 -7.36 -11.64 -4.89
N ASN A 108 -7.15 -12.39 -5.96
CA ASN A 108 -8.22 -12.75 -6.89
C ASN A 108 -8.72 -14.17 -6.52
N PRO A 109 -9.93 -14.32 -5.94
CA PRO A 109 -10.46 -15.63 -5.55
C PRO A 109 -10.70 -16.59 -6.72
N GLN A 110 -10.99 -16.08 -7.91
CA GLN A 110 -11.27 -16.89 -9.09
C GLN A 110 -9.99 -17.45 -9.72
N LEU A 111 -8.90 -16.69 -9.69
CA LEU A 111 -7.59 -17.10 -10.22
C LEU A 111 -6.65 -17.66 -9.15
N GLU A 112 -7.10 -17.67 -7.89
CA GLU A 112 -6.32 -18.03 -6.70
C GLU A 112 -4.94 -17.37 -6.64
N LYS A 113 -4.87 -16.09 -7.06
CA LYS A 113 -3.62 -15.36 -7.25
C LYS A 113 -3.60 -14.05 -6.47
N ALA A 114 -2.56 -13.86 -5.67
CA ALA A 114 -2.20 -12.58 -5.08
C ALA A 114 -1.47 -11.70 -6.11
N SER A 115 -1.71 -10.40 -6.11
CA SER A 115 -0.99 -9.45 -6.98
C SER A 115 -0.85 -8.09 -6.31
N LEU A 116 0.34 -7.50 -6.52
CA LEU A 116 0.68 -6.17 -6.04
C LEU A 116 1.03 -5.31 -7.24
N TYR A 117 0.32 -4.18 -7.36
CA TYR A 117 0.51 -3.20 -8.40
C TYR A 117 1.12 -1.93 -7.82
N ARG A 118 2.25 -1.51 -8.38
CA ARG A 118 2.83 -0.20 -8.15
C ARG A 118 2.34 0.75 -9.24
N ILE A 119 1.76 1.87 -8.83
CA ILE A 119 1.38 2.96 -9.72
C ILE A 119 2.09 4.24 -9.25
N ASP A 120 2.85 4.87 -10.13
CA ASP A 120 3.51 6.15 -9.84
C ASP A 120 2.62 7.35 -10.22
N TYR A 121 3.05 8.54 -9.79
CA TYR A 121 2.37 9.81 -10.08
C TYR A 121 2.30 10.17 -11.58
N LEU A 122 3.02 9.45 -12.45
CA LEU A 122 2.93 9.59 -13.91
C LEU A 122 1.97 8.56 -14.53
N ALA A 123 1.25 7.81 -13.69
CA ALA A 123 0.32 6.75 -14.07
C ALA A 123 0.99 5.59 -14.83
N ALA A 124 2.27 5.33 -14.60
CA ALA A 124 2.89 4.07 -14.99
C ALA A 124 2.44 2.97 -14.02
N ILE A 125 2.16 1.77 -14.54
CA ILE A 125 1.73 0.62 -13.75
C ILE A 125 2.71 -0.53 -13.92
N SER A 126 3.03 -1.21 -12.83
CA SER A 126 3.78 -2.47 -12.87
C SER A 126 3.22 -3.46 -11.85
N ASN A 127 3.12 -4.73 -12.25
CA ASN A 127 2.87 -5.84 -11.32
C ASN A 127 4.23 -6.32 -10.80
N VAL A 128 4.42 -6.27 -9.47
CA VAL A 128 5.73 -6.47 -8.85
C VAL A 128 5.61 -7.32 -7.57
N PRO A 129 6.62 -8.13 -7.24
CA PRO A 129 6.62 -8.94 -6.02
C PRO A 129 6.71 -8.10 -4.74
N PHE A 130 7.34 -6.93 -4.81
CA PHE A 130 7.42 -5.98 -3.73
C PHE A 130 7.54 -4.57 -4.29
N ALA A 131 7.13 -3.57 -3.51
CA ALA A 131 7.22 -2.18 -3.90
C ALA A 131 7.31 -1.27 -2.67
N ALA A 132 7.94 -0.13 -2.87
CA ALA A 132 7.94 0.96 -1.91
C ALA A 132 7.78 2.31 -2.62
N HIS A 133 7.13 3.24 -1.92
CA HIS A 133 7.04 4.66 -2.29
C HIS A 133 7.50 5.55 -1.13
N GLY A 134 7.80 6.81 -1.46
CA GLY A 134 8.38 7.78 -0.53
C GLY A 134 9.89 7.60 -0.34
N TYR A 135 10.52 8.47 0.45
CA TYR A 135 11.97 8.39 0.70
C TYR A 135 12.40 7.09 1.40
N GLY A 136 11.50 6.45 2.16
CA GLY A 136 11.79 5.17 2.79
C GLY A 136 12.15 4.08 1.77
N ALA A 137 11.64 4.18 0.55
CA ALA A 137 11.92 3.24 -0.53
C ALA A 137 13.41 3.06 -0.82
N PHE A 138 14.22 4.12 -0.73
CA PHE A 138 15.66 4.07 -0.97
C PHE A 138 16.41 3.15 0.00
N PHE A 139 15.87 2.98 1.22
CA PHE A 139 16.43 2.07 2.23
C PHE A 139 15.84 0.67 2.12
N CYS A 140 14.54 0.57 1.80
CA CYS A 140 13.82 -0.70 1.83
C CYS A 140 14.07 -1.59 0.61
N TYR A 141 14.29 -1.03 -0.58
CA TYR A 141 14.47 -1.86 -1.79
C TYR A 141 15.65 -2.83 -1.68
N SER A 142 16.78 -2.42 -1.10
CA SER A 142 17.94 -3.30 -0.92
C SER A 142 17.67 -4.45 0.08
N LEU A 143 16.80 -4.23 1.06
CA LEU A 143 16.36 -5.25 2.00
C LEU A 143 15.37 -6.21 1.35
N PHE A 144 14.44 -5.69 0.54
CA PHE A 144 13.55 -6.54 -0.25
C PHE A 144 14.34 -7.45 -1.17
N ASP A 145 15.28 -6.91 -1.95
CA ASP A 145 16.12 -7.71 -2.86
C ASP A 145 16.91 -8.80 -2.12
N ARG A 146 17.38 -8.52 -0.90
CA ARG A 146 18.17 -9.47 -0.11
C ARG A 146 17.34 -10.55 0.58
N LEU A 147 16.16 -10.20 1.09
CA LEU A 147 15.38 -11.05 2.01
C LEU A 147 14.18 -11.72 1.33
N TYR A 148 13.68 -11.17 0.24
CA TYR A 148 12.53 -11.72 -0.47
C TYR A 148 12.84 -13.09 -1.09
N LYS A 149 11.88 -14.00 -1.00
CA LYS A 149 11.90 -15.32 -1.63
C LYS A 149 10.50 -15.64 -2.14
N GLU A 150 10.36 -16.33 -3.27
CA GLU A 150 9.04 -16.63 -3.87
C GLU A 150 8.13 -17.49 -2.96
N ASP A 151 8.72 -18.28 -2.07
CA ASP A 151 8.04 -19.19 -1.13
C ASP A 151 7.81 -18.59 0.26
N LEU A 152 7.90 -17.26 0.40
CA LEU A 152 7.78 -16.56 1.67
C LEU A 152 6.40 -16.76 2.32
N THR A 153 6.38 -16.97 3.64
CA THR A 153 5.13 -17.02 4.43
C THR A 153 4.66 -15.63 4.83
N GLU A 154 3.40 -15.49 5.25
CA GLU A 154 2.87 -14.21 5.76
C GLU A 154 3.74 -13.63 6.89
N ASN A 155 4.25 -14.50 7.78
CA ASN A 155 5.12 -14.08 8.88
C ASN A 155 6.50 -13.62 8.37
N ASP A 156 7.06 -14.30 7.36
CA ASP A 156 8.32 -13.85 6.74
C ASP A 156 8.16 -12.47 6.11
N ALA A 157 7.05 -12.20 5.42
CA ALA A 157 6.75 -10.87 4.88
C ALA A 157 6.70 -9.81 5.97
N VAL A 158 6.04 -10.09 7.10
CA VAL A 158 5.97 -9.18 8.25
C VAL A 158 7.37 -8.94 8.84
N GLN A 159 8.21 -9.96 8.93
CA GLN A 159 9.59 -9.84 9.41
C GLN A 159 10.46 -9.00 8.46
N ILE A 160 10.30 -9.15 7.15
CA ILE A 160 10.99 -8.32 6.15
C ILE A 160 10.58 -6.85 6.33
N LEU A 161 9.27 -6.58 6.45
CA LEU A 161 8.77 -5.24 6.71
C LEU A 161 9.29 -4.68 8.05
N ALA A 162 9.35 -5.49 9.09
CA ALA A 162 9.90 -5.09 10.39
C ALA A 162 11.39 -4.73 10.29
N ALA A 163 12.19 -5.49 9.55
CA ALA A 163 13.58 -5.18 9.26
C ALA A 163 13.72 -3.85 8.49
N CYS A 164 12.84 -3.60 7.50
CA CYS A 164 12.78 -2.33 6.80
C CYS A 164 12.52 -1.15 7.74
N ILE A 165 11.53 -1.29 8.64
CA ILE A 165 11.23 -0.23 9.62
C ILE A 165 12.39 -0.02 10.60
N SER A 166 13.06 -1.08 11.08
CA SER A 166 14.22 -0.95 11.97
C SER A 166 15.37 -0.18 11.31
N GLU A 167 15.65 -0.41 10.01
CA GLU A 167 16.66 0.37 9.29
C GLU A 167 16.23 1.83 9.07
N LEU A 168 14.95 2.09 8.81
CA LEU A 168 14.42 3.46 8.73
C LEU A 168 14.54 4.18 10.08
N ASP A 169 14.20 3.54 11.19
CA ASP A 169 14.32 4.12 12.54
C ASP A 169 15.78 4.50 12.90
N LYS A 170 16.76 3.80 12.33
CA LYS A 170 18.19 4.04 12.57
C LYS A 170 18.77 5.14 11.67
N ARG A 171 18.31 5.24 10.41
CA ARG A 171 18.98 6.05 9.37
C ARG A 171 18.13 7.17 8.78
N PHE A 172 16.81 7.04 8.79
CA PHE A 172 15.92 7.98 8.14
C PHE A 172 15.59 9.15 9.07
N VAL A 173 15.67 10.38 8.54
CA VAL A 173 15.54 11.60 9.35
C VAL A 173 14.12 11.81 9.86
N ALA A 174 13.11 11.49 9.04
CA ALA A 174 11.71 11.59 9.45
C ALA A 174 11.31 10.28 10.13
N ARG A 175 11.23 10.29 11.45
CA ARG A 175 10.89 9.12 12.24
C ARG A 175 9.38 8.94 12.35
N HIS A 176 8.89 7.74 12.06
CA HIS A 176 7.49 7.36 12.22
C HIS A 176 7.35 6.36 13.37
N SER A 177 6.38 6.58 14.25
CA SER A 177 6.18 5.76 15.46
C SER A 177 5.03 4.75 15.35
N SER A 178 4.21 4.86 14.31
CA SER A 178 2.97 4.10 14.18
C SER A 178 2.70 3.75 12.72
N TYR A 179 2.27 2.51 12.49
CA TYR A 179 2.07 1.92 11.17
C TYR A 179 0.72 1.20 11.11
N THR A 180 0.12 1.18 9.92
CA THR A 180 -1.00 0.31 9.57
C THR A 180 -0.45 -0.82 8.72
N LEU A 181 -0.68 -2.06 9.14
CA LEU A 181 -0.42 -3.24 8.31
C LEU A 181 -1.74 -3.91 7.97
N LYS A 182 -1.98 -4.13 6.68
CA LYS A 182 -3.13 -4.91 6.19
C LYS A 182 -2.62 -6.09 5.37
N VAL A 183 -3.06 -7.29 5.73
CA VAL A 183 -2.80 -8.53 4.99
C VAL A 183 -4.06 -8.90 4.23
N ILE A 184 -3.89 -9.26 2.97
CA ILE A 184 -4.98 -9.60 2.06
C ILE A 184 -4.70 -10.99 1.51
N ASN A 185 -5.60 -11.93 1.79
CA ASN A 185 -5.49 -13.32 1.33
C ASN A 185 -6.89 -13.86 0.95
N LYS A 186 -7.02 -15.17 0.72
CA LYS A 186 -8.29 -15.82 0.36
C LYS A 186 -9.45 -15.54 1.33
N ALA A 187 -9.16 -15.41 2.64
CA ALA A 187 -10.19 -15.11 3.65
C ALA A 187 -10.72 -13.68 3.57
N GLY A 188 -9.92 -12.77 3.00
CA GLY A 188 -10.20 -11.34 2.85
C GLY A 188 -9.07 -10.50 3.44
N LEU A 189 -9.39 -9.24 3.70
CA LEU A 189 -8.51 -8.30 4.37
C LEU A 189 -8.55 -8.49 5.89
N ARG A 190 -7.37 -8.55 6.52
CA ARG A 190 -7.18 -8.47 7.97
C ARG A 190 -6.18 -7.38 8.32
N ILE A 191 -6.38 -6.76 9.47
CA ILE A 191 -5.48 -5.74 10.02
C ILE A 191 -4.59 -6.41 11.06
N ILE A 192 -3.28 -6.14 11.01
CA ILE A 192 -2.35 -6.51 12.08
C ILE A 192 -2.24 -5.35 13.05
N ASP A 193 -2.35 -5.63 14.34
CA ASP A 193 -2.25 -4.62 15.38
C ASP A 193 -0.85 -3.98 15.41
N ASN A 194 -0.81 -2.66 15.53
CA ASN A 194 0.44 -1.90 15.51
C ASN A 194 1.37 -2.32 16.67
N GLU A 195 0.83 -2.61 17.86
CA GLU A 195 1.63 -3.05 19.00
C GLU A 195 2.26 -4.42 18.77
N GLU A 196 1.55 -5.32 18.10
CA GLU A 196 2.07 -6.63 17.71
C GLU A 196 3.20 -6.46 16.69
N PHE A 197 2.97 -5.68 15.63
CA PHE A 197 3.99 -5.40 14.63
C PHE A 197 5.27 -4.79 15.21
N LEU A 198 5.14 -3.82 16.13
CA LEU A 198 6.30 -3.18 16.76
C LEU A 198 7.14 -4.13 17.62
N LYS A 199 6.60 -5.27 18.08
CA LYS A 199 7.40 -6.31 18.75
C LYS A 199 8.39 -6.97 17.79
N HIS A 200 8.01 -7.15 16.52
CA HIS A 200 8.91 -7.68 15.49
C HIS A 200 10.04 -6.70 15.17
N VAL A 201 9.75 -5.40 15.10
CA VAL A 201 10.75 -4.36 14.81
C VAL A 201 11.87 -4.35 15.86
N LYS A 202 11.53 -4.57 17.14
CA LYS A 202 12.48 -4.59 18.26
C LYS A 202 13.44 -5.79 18.25
N GLN A 203 13.25 -6.77 17.37
CA GLN A 203 14.13 -7.93 17.24
C GLN A 203 15.40 -7.63 16.42
N PHE A 204 15.50 -6.45 15.80
CA PHE A 204 16.59 -5.99 14.92
C PHE A 204 17.29 -4.72 15.44
#